data_AF-A0A1G2KQ87-F1
#
_entry.id   AF-A0A1G2KQ87-F1
#
_cell.length_a   1.000
_cell.length_b   1.000
_cell.length_c   1.000
_cell.angle_alpha   90.00
_cell.angle_beta   90.00
_cell.angle_gamma   90.00
#
_symmetry.space_group_name_H-M   'P 1'
#
loop_
_entity.id
_entity.type
_entity.pdbx_description
1 polymer ?
#
loop_
_entity_poly.entity_id
_entity_poly.type
_entity_poly.pdbx_seq_one_letter_code
_entity_poly.pdbx_strand_id
1 'polypeptide(L)'
;MPRNIIKKKHSIERTSYLWRRILIENRLPADGTVVEVAPGYEQKIGAALSLFGFRGTLYVIEPDRNAALHIHDVYRHILPKATIHIVCKPMEEVVPKDDILSPIEALVASHPFDDMVIASIVKEKNFFSEEKDAGTRISSAMRRMYAAIRDEKYATGICATAITWQRFIEEVRPRCVIASQYPSRTLTLKGLKKRQNSGYAVMENLKNTYKNSLIEHDHKRSFGVKGDPRWWLVAEFQEHPYY
;
A
#
# COMPACT_ATOMS: atom_id res chain seq x y z
N MET A 1 38.07 1.41 9.15
CA MET A 1 37.23 1.24 10.35
C MET A 1 35.80 0.94 9.91
N PRO A 2 35.21 -0.20 10.28
CA PRO A 2 33.82 -0.48 9.93
C PRO A 2 32.90 0.46 10.72
N ARG A 3 32.10 1.25 9.99
CA ARG A 3 31.06 2.08 10.59
C ARG A 3 30.06 1.16 11.28
N ASN A 4 29.85 1.38 12.57
CA ASN A 4 28.77 0.79 13.34
C ASN A 4 27.44 1.01 12.60
N ILE A 5 26.94 -0.03 11.93
CA ILE A 5 25.56 -0.09 11.45
C ILE A 5 24.72 -0.21 12.73
N ILE A 6 24.26 0.93 13.23
CA ILE A 6 23.23 0.97 14.26
C ILE A 6 22.04 0.25 13.65
N LYS A 7 21.81 -1.01 14.06
CA LYS A 7 20.57 -1.73 13.79
C LYS A 7 19.44 -0.86 14.33
N LYS A 8 18.77 -0.10 13.45
CA LYS A 8 17.55 0.62 13.80
C LYS A 8 16.58 -0.44 14.33
N LYS A 9 16.30 -0.40 15.63
CA LYS A 9 15.29 -1.24 16.26
C LYS A 9 13.99 -0.98 15.50
N HIS A 10 13.42 -2.00 14.86
CA HIS A 10 12.14 -1.88 14.15
C HIS A 10 11.07 -1.41 15.15
N SER A 11 10.73 -0.12 15.12
CA SER A 11 9.74 0.45 16.02
C SER A 11 8.35 0.26 15.42
N ILE A 12 7.45 -0.35 16.19
CA ILE A 12 6.05 -0.52 15.82
C ILE A 12 5.35 0.83 15.97
N GLU A 13 4.77 1.33 14.88
CA GLU A 13 4.06 2.60 14.89
C GLU A 13 2.62 2.45 15.40
N ARG A 14 2.04 3.54 15.92
CA ARG A 14 0.61 3.60 16.29
C ARG A 14 -0.31 3.17 15.14
N THR A 15 0.08 3.44 13.89
CA THR A 15 -0.69 3.04 12.72
C THR A 15 -0.67 1.53 12.48
N SER A 16 0.38 0.81 12.87
CA SER A 16 0.41 -0.65 12.80
C SER A 16 -0.60 -1.30 13.76
N TYR A 17 -0.85 -0.69 14.92
CA TYR A 17 -1.91 -1.16 15.83
C TYR A 17 -3.32 -0.94 15.26
N LEU A 18 -3.53 0.15 14.50
CA LEU A 18 -4.79 0.37 13.79
C LEU A 18 -4.98 -0.68 12.69
N TRP A 19 -3.95 -0.91 11.87
CA TRP A 19 -3.96 -1.97 10.86
C TRP A 19 -4.29 -3.34 11.47
N ARG A 20 -3.59 -3.73 12.55
CA ARG A 20 -3.87 -4.99 13.26
C ARG A 20 -5.33 -5.09 13.69
N ARG A 21 -5.89 -4.00 14.22
CA ARG A 21 -7.29 -3.97 14.64
C ARG A 21 -8.24 -4.19 13.46
N ILE A 22 -8.01 -3.53 12.34
CA ILE A 22 -8.82 -3.69 11.12
C ILE A 22 -8.70 -5.12 10.58
N LEU A 23 -7.50 -5.72 10.57
CA LEU A 23 -7.30 -7.12 10.14
C LEU A 23 -8.09 -8.11 11.00
N ILE A 24 -8.12 -7.90 12.33
CA ILE A 24 -8.91 -8.71 13.27
C ILE A 24 -10.41 -8.53 13.03
N GLU A 25 -10.87 -7.28 12.89
CA GLU A 25 -12.29 -6.96 12.69
C GLU A 25 -12.82 -7.51 11.35
N ASN A 26 -11.94 -7.64 10.35
CA ASN A 26 -12.24 -8.27 9.06
C ASN A 26 -11.88 -9.77 9.01
N ARG A 27 -11.68 -10.40 10.18
CA ARG A 27 -11.52 -11.86 10.33
C ARG A 27 -10.44 -12.46 9.41
N LEU A 28 -9.33 -11.76 9.19
CA LEU A 28 -8.20 -12.31 8.44
C LEU A 28 -7.72 -13.59 9.16
N PRO A 29 -7.56 -14.74 8.48
CA PRO A 29 -6.93 -15.90 9.09
C PRO A 29 -5.43 -15.66 9.28
N ALA A 30 -4.88 -16.12 10.40
CA ALA A 30 -3.45 -15.95 10.70
C ALA A 30 -2.54 -16.76 9.77
N ASP A 31 -3.07 -17.78 9.10
CA ASP A 31 -2.41 -18.66 8.14
C ASP A 31 -2.87 -18.47 6.69
N GLY A 32 -3.68 -17.45 6.40
CA GLY A 32 -4.11 -17.17 5.03
C GLY A 32 -3.05 -16.51 4.14
N THR A 33 -3.44 -16.18 2.93
CA THR A 33 -2.66 -15.44 1.94
C THR A 33 -3.03 -13.96 1.95
N VAL A 34 -2.01 -13.13 2.08
CA VAL A 34 -2.12 -11.66 2.00
C VAL A 34 -1.29 -11.19 0.82
N VAL A 35 -1.83 -10.24 0.07
CA VAL A 35 -1.07 -9.50 -0.94
C VAL A 35 -0.96 -8.05 -0.50
N GLU A 36 0.26 -7.60 -0.27
CA GLU A 36 0.57 -6.21 0.02
C GLU A 36 1.05 -5.48 -1.24
N VAL A 37 0.42 -4.35 -1.54
CA VAL A 37 0.78 -3.51 -2.70
C VAL A 37 1.52 -2.27 -2.26
N ALA A 38 2.66 -2.01 -2.91
CA ALA A 38 3.47 -0.80 -2.81
C ALA A 38 3.82 -0.42 -1.35
N PRO A 39 4.45 -1.31 -0.56
CA PRO A 39 4.91 -0.96 0.79
C PRO A 39 6.04 0.09 0.78
N GLY A 40 6.74 0.25 -0.34
CA GLY A 40 7.97 1.02 -0.43
C GLY A 40 8.96 0.54 0.64
N TYR A 41 9.45 1.48 1.44
CA TYR A 41 10.39 1.20 2.53
C TYR A 41 9.73 1.13 3.91
N GLU A 42 8.39 1.11 3.97
CA GLU A 42 7.61 1.35 5.17
C GLU A 42 6.89 0.06 5.64
N GLN A 43 7.39 -0.56 6.70
CA GLN A 43 6.89 -1.83 7.24
C GLN A 43 5.56 -1.76 8.03
N LYS A 44 4.64 -0.83 7.71
CA LYS A 44 3.46 -0.58 8.57
C LYS A 44 2.54 -1.80 8.68
N ILE A 45 2.27 -2.46 7.57
CA ILE A 45 1.42 -3.64 7.48
C ILE A 45 2.19 -4.88 7.96
N GLY A 46 3.44 -5.08 7.55
CA GLY A 46 4.26 -6.17 8.09
C GLY A 46 4.37 -6.16 9.62
N ALA A 47 4.53 -4.99 10.24
CA ALA A 47 4.51 -4.86 11.70
C ALA A 47 3.12 -5.17 12.29
N ALA A 48 2.03 -4.83 11.60
CA ALA A 48 0.68 -5.18 12.01
C ALA A 48 0.43 -6.70 11.94
N LEU A 49 0.88 -7.35 10.86
CA LEU A 49 0.86 -8.81 10.68
C LEU A 49 1.68 -9.53 11.76
N SER A 50 2.83 -8.96 12.14
CA SER A 50 3.66 -9.49 13.23
C SER A 50 2.92 -9.44 14.58
N LEU A 51 2.30 -8.30 14.91
CA LEU A 51 1.45 -8.18 16.10
C LEU A 51 0.18 -9.05 16.06
N PHE A 52 -0.26 -9.41 14.85
CA PHE A 52 -1.39 -10.29 14.62
C PHE A 52 -1.02 -11.78 14.78
N GLY A 53 0.27 -12.12 14.79
CA GLY A 53 0.74 -13.50 14.84
C GLY A 53 0.59 -14.21 13.50
N PHE A 54 0.69 -13.46 12.39
CA PHE A 54 0.61 -14.00 11.05
C PHE A 54 1.72 -15.01 10.76
N ARG A 55 1.33 -16.12 10.14
CA ARG A 55 2.15 -17.30 9.81
C ARG A 55 1.77 -17.90 8.45
N GLY A 56 0.99 -17.16 7.66
CA GLY A 56 0.56 -17.57 6.32
C GLY A 56 1.53 -17.12 5.24
N THR A 57 0.98 -16.86 4.05
CA THR A 57 1.76 -16.43 2.87
C THR A 57 1.56 -14.94 2.61
N LEU A 58 2.65 -14.19 2.45
CA LEU A 58 2.63 -12.79 2.09
C LEU A 58 3.28 -12.60 0.71
N TYR A 59 2.50 -12.19 -0.28
CA TYR A 59 3.03 -11.66 -1.53
C TYR A 59 3.18 -10.14 -1.41
N VAL A 60 4.33 -9.61 -1.83
CA VAL A 60 4.61 -8.18 -1.82
C VAL A 60 4.84 -7.71 -3.25
N ILE A 61 3.96 -6.85 -3.74
CA ILE A 61 4.07 -6.23 -5.07
C ILE A 61 4.77 -4.88 -4.89
N GLU A 62 6.00 -4.78 -5.39
CA GLU A 62 6.82 -3.57 -5.29
C GLU A 62 7.70 -3.42 -6.55
N PRO A 63 7.42 -2.47 -7.46
CA PRO A 63 8.19 -2.29 -8.68
C PRO A 63 9.60 -1.75 -8.46
N ASP A 64 9.85 -0.98 -7.39
CA ASP A 64 11.18 -0.46 -7.09
C ASP A 64 12.04 -1.56 -6.46
N ARG A 65 13.05 -2.02 -7.18
CA ARG A 65 13.90 -3.14 -6.74
C ARG A 65 14.61 -2.88 -5.41
N ASN A 66 15.02 -1.64 -5.13
CA ASN A 66 15.70 -1.32 -3.89
C ASN A 66 14.72 -1.34 -2.70
N ALA A 67 13.51 -0.83 -2.91
CA ALA A 67 12.43 -0.93 -1.93
C ALA A 67 12.01 -2.39 -1.70
N ALA A 68 11.86 -3.17 -2.76
CA ALA A 68 11.47 -4.58 -2.72
C ALA A 68 12.49 -5.43 -1.93
N LEU A 69 13.79 -5.26 -2.20
CA LEU A 69 14.85 -5.97 -1.46
C LEU A 69 14.88 -5.54 0.00
N HIS A 70 14.75 -4.23 0.28
CA HIS A 70 14.72 -3.73 1.63
C HIS A 70 13.54 -4.31 2.43
N ILE A 71 12.32 -4.21 1.90
CA ILE A 71 11.13 -4.66 2.63
C ILE A 71 11.11 -6.18 2.80
N HIS A 72 11.66 -6.94 1.85
CA HIS A 72 11.85 -8.38 1.98
C HIS A 72 12.72 -8.74 3.18
N ASP A 73 13.90 -8.13 3.31
CA ASP A 73 14.82 -8.39 4.43
C ASP A 73 14.18 -8.04 5.77
N VAL A 74 13.45 -6.92 5.80
CA VAL A 74 12.70 -6.49 6.98
C VAL A 74 11.63 -7.51 7.35
N TYR A 75 10.80 -7.93 6.39
CA TYR A 75 9.70 -8.86 6.62
C TYR A 75 10.18 -10.24 7.04
N ARG A 76 11.27 -10.75 6.45
CA ARG A 76 11.88 -12.02 6.91
C ARG A 76 12.29 -11.97 8.38
N HIS A 77 12.64 -10.80 8.90
CA HIS A 77 13.00 -10.63 10.29
C HIS A 77 11.78 -10.55 11.22
N ILE A 78 10.75 -9.78 10.84
CA ILE A 78 9.60 -9.51 11.73
C ILE A 78 8.44 -10.52 11.58
N LEU A 79 8.43 -11.32 10.51
CA LEU A 79 7.47 -12.39 10.23
C LEU A 79 8.18 -13.75 10.03
N PRO A 80 8.91 -14.26 11.04
CA PRO A 80 9.76 -15.45 10.86
C PRO A 80 8.98 -16.75 10.60
N LYS A 81 7.66 -16.74 10.82
CA LYS A 81 6.78 -17.89 10.59
C LYS A 81 5.96 -17.78 9.30
N ALA A 82 6.08 -16.68 8.57
CA ALA A 82 5.36 -16.48 7.31
C ALA A 82 6.25 -16.83 6.12
N THR A 83 5.61 -17.26 5.03
CA THR A 83 6.27 -17.38 3.72
C THR A 83 6.16 -16.04 3.01
N ILE A 84 7.27 -15.49 2.52
CA ILE A 84 7.28 -14.16 1.89
C ILE A 84 7.74 -14.31 0.43
N HIS A 85 6.91 -13.81 -0.49
CA HIS A 85 7.21 -13.75 -1.92
C HIS A 85 7.27 -12.30 -2.37
N ILE A 86 8.32 -11.95 -3.11
CA ILE A 86 8.46 -10.63 -3.70
C ILE A 86 8.12 -10.70 -5.18
N VAL A 87 7.12 -9.92 -5.59
CA VAL A 87 6.72 -9.72 -6.98
C VAL A 87 7.24 -8.34 -7.38
N CYS A 88 8.47 -8.31 -7.93
CA CYS A 88 9.17 -7.08 -8.30
C CYS A 88 8.66 -6.53 -9.65
N LYS A 89 7.36 -6.21 -9.72
CA LYS A 89 6.65 -5.74 -10.91
C LYS A 89 5.68 -4.61 -10.51
N PRO A 90 5.36 -3.68 -11.41
CA PRO A 90 4.23 -2.80 -11.20
C PRO A 90 2.93 -3.62 -11.23
N MET A 91 1.90 -3.18 -10.50
CA MET A 91 0.66 -3.93 -10.29
C MET A 91 -0.04 -4.31 -11.60
N GLU A 92 0.02 -3.45 -12.61
CA GLU A 92 -0.53 -3.67 -13.94
C GLU A 92 0.18 -4.76 -14.77
N GLU A 93 1.39 -5.15 -14.39
CA GLU A 93 2.18 -6.22 -15.03
C GLU A 93 2.12 -7.55 -14.26
N VAL A 94 1.47 -7.57 -13.09
CA VAL A 94 1.31 -8.79 -12.29
C VAL A 94 0.28 -9.69 -12.96
N VAL A 95 0.64 -10.95 -13.17
CA VAL A 95 -0.25 -11.99 -13.71
C VAL A 95 -0.64 -12.90 -12.56
N PRO A 96 -1.86 -12.79 -12.00
CA PRO A 96 -2.23 -13.51 -10.78
C PRO A 96 -1.95 -15.00 -10.80
N LYS A 97 -2.22 -15.69 -11.91
CA LYS A 97 -2.02 -17.14 -12.03
C LYS A 97 -0.55 -17.58 -12.04
N ASP A 98 0.36 -16.67 -12.35
CA ASP A 98 1.80 -16.97 -12.46
C ASP A 98 2.58 -16.38 -11.27
N ASP A 99 2.18 -15.20 -10.81
CA ASP A 99 2.86 -14.43 -9.76
C ASP A 99 2.27 -14.67 -8.36
N ILE A 100 0.99 -15.09 -8.26
CA ILE A 100 0.27 -15.31 -7.00
C ILE A 100 -0.39 -16.69 -7.00
N LEU A 101 0.33 -17.68 -6.50
CA LEU A 101 0.00 -19.10 -6.67
C LEU A 101 -1.05 -19.62 -5.66
N SER A 102 -1.81 -18.74 -5.01
CA SER A 102 -2.77 -19.11 -3.97
C SER A 102 -3.97 -18.17 -3.95
N PRO A 103 -5.18 -18.65 -3.61
CA PRO A 103 -6.31 -17.79 -3.31
C PRO A 103 -5.94 -16.74 -2.26
N ILE A 104 -6.44 -15.51 -2.44
CA ILE A 104 -6.07 -14.36 -1.60
C ILE A 104 -7.19 -14.05 -0.61
N GLU A 105 -6.86 -14.02 0.67
CA GLU A 105 -7.79 -13.64 1.73
C GLU A 105 -7.86 -12.13 1.91
N ALA A 106 -6.74 -11.43 1.72
CA ALA A 106 -6.73 -9.97 1.78
C ALA A 106 -5.75 -9.33 0.79
N LEU A 107 -6.24 -8.33 0.06
CA LEU A 107 -5.42 -7.35 -0.65
C LEU A 107 -5.27 -6.11 0.23
N VAL A 108 -4.05 -5.77 0.61
CA VAL A 108 -3.76 -4.71 1.58
C VAL A 108 -2.79 -3.67 1.01
N ALA A 109 -2.99 -2.39 1.37
CA ALA A 109 -2.05 -1.34 0.97
C ALA A 109 -2.10 -0.10 1.87
N SER A 110 -0.94 0.46 2.21
CA SER A 110 -0.86 1.68 3.02
C SER A 110 -0.28 2.83 2.21
N HIS A 111 -1.14 3.80 1.86
CA HIS A 111 -0.81 4.93 0.98
C HIS A 111 -0.26 4.54 -0.39
N PRO A 112 -0.93 3.65 -1.14
CA PRO A 112 -0.43 3.29 -2.46
C PRO A 112 -0.78 4.34 -3.54
N PHE A 113 -1.91 5.04 -3.39
CA PHE A 113 -2.61 5.60 -4.55
C PHE A 113 -1.94 6.83 -5.13
N ASP A 114 -1.47 7.74 -4.28
CA ASP A 114 -0.77 8.95 -4.74
C ASP A 114 0.54 8.60 -5.46
N ASP A 115 1.27 7.62 -4.95
CA ASP A 115 2.51 7.13 -5.57
C ASP A 115 2.23 6.41 -6.89
N MET A 116 1.21 5.57 -6.96
CA MET A 116 0.81 4.92 -8.22
C MET A 116 0.34 5.93 -9.28
N VAL A 117 -0.37 7.00 -8.88
CA VAL A 117 -0.72 8.08 -9.81
C VAL A 117 0.54 8.72 -10.37
N ILE A 118 1.52 9.06 -9.53
CA ILE A 118 2.79 9.64 -10.00
C ILE A 118 3.56 8.67 -10.88
N ALA A 119 3.63 7.39 -10.51
CA ALA A 119 4.28 6.35 -11.30
C ALA A 119 3.67 6.25 -12.71
N SER A 120 2.34 6.31 -12.82
CA SER A 120 1.64 6.26 -14.11
C SER A 120 1.93 7.48 -15.02
N ILE A 121 2.25 8.64 -14.41
CA ILE A 121 2.55 9.88 -15.12
C ILE A 121 4.02 9.93 -15.55
N VAL A 122 4.93 9.63 -14.62
CA VAL A 122 6.38 9.78 -14.81
C VAL A 122 6.96 8.58 -15.56
N LYS A 123 6.45 7.37 -15.31
CA LYS A 123 6.89 6.11 -15.93
C LYS A 123 8.37 5.76 -15.71
N GLU A 124 8.94 6.20 -14.58
CA GLU A 124 10.31 5.88 -14.17
C GLU A 124 10.31 4.94 -12.95
N LYS A 125 10.94 3.77 -13.08
CA LYS A 125 10.83 2.69 -12.08
C LYS A 125 11.55 2.98 -10.74
N ASN A 126 12.61 3.78 -10.74
CA ASN A 126 13.43 4.06 -9.54
C ASN A 126 13.15 5.43 -8.89
N PHE A 127 12.11 6.10 -9.36
CA PHE A 127 11.76 7.46 -8.96
C PHE A 127 11.64 7.65 -7.43
N PHE A 128 11.00 6.70 -6.75
CA PHE A 128 10.70 6.81 -5.32
C PHE A 128 11.94 6.53 -4.44
N SER A 129 12.88 5.71 -4.91
CA SER A 129 14.19 5.57 -4.27
C SER A 129 14.96 6.89 -4.29
N GLU A 130 15.01 7.57 -5.44
CA GLU A 130 15.65 8.89 -5.53
C GLU A 130 14.97 9.92 -4.63
N GLU A 131 13.63 9.89 -4.56
CA GLU A 131 12.87 10.79 -3.70
C GLU A 131 13.14 10.54 -2.21
N LYS A 132 13.29 9.26 -1.83
CA LYS A 132 13.62 8.88 -0.46
C LYS A 132 15.00 9.41 -0.05
N ASP A 133 15.99 9.28 -0.93
CA ASP A 133 17.36 9.74 -0.66
C ASP A 133 17.44 11.27 -0.47
N ALA A 134 16.54 12.02 -1.12
CA ALA A 134 16.40 13.46 -0.92
C ALA A 134 15.79 13.84 0.45
N GLY A 135 15.16 12.88 1.15
CA GLY A 135 14.59 13.07 2.48
C GLY A 135 13.41 14.06 2.52
N THR A 136 13.45 15.02 3.44
CA THR A 136 12.37 16.02 3.62
C THR A 136 12.43 17.18 2.63
N ARG A 137 13.52 17.31 1.87
CA ARG A 137 13.70 18.34 0.84
C ARG A 137 13.74 17.69 -0.53
N ILE A 138 12.73 17.93 -1.36
CA ILE A 138 12.78 17.51 -2.76
C ILE A 138 13.90 18.26 -3.49
N SER A 139 14.62 17.57 -4.37
CA SER A 139 15.65 18.18 -5.22
C SER A 139 15.04 19.25 -6.13
N SER A 140 15.84 20.21 -6.59
CA SER A 140 15.36 21.23 -7.54
C SER A 140 14.84 20.60 -8.84
N ALA A 141 15.41 19.47 -9.26
CA ALA A 141 14.94 18.71 -10.42
C ALA A 141 13.54 18.13 -10.18
N MET A 142 13.33 17.45 -9.04
CA MET A 142 12.01 16.92 -8.66
C MET A 142 10.96 18.01 -8.51
N ARG A 143 11.33 19.16 -7.92
CA ARG A 143 10.42 20.30 -7.79
C ARG A 143 9.96 20.81 -9.15
N ARG A 144 10.88 20.98 -10.10
CA ARG A 144 10.55 21.44 -11.47
C ARG A 144 9.65 20.45 -12.19
N MET A 145 9.94 19.17 -12.07
CA MET A 145 9.13 18.12 -12.68
C MET A 145 7.72 18.06 -12.07
N TYR A 146 7.57 18.08 -10.75
CA TYR A 146 6.24 18.18 -10.12
C TYR A 146 5.48 19.43 -10.54
N ALA A 147 6.16 20.57 -10.68
CA ALA A 147 5.55 21.81 -11.16
C ALA A 147 5.13 21.74 -12.64
N ALA A 148 5.76 20.88 -13.44
CA ALA A 148 5.44 20.67 -14.85
C ALA A 148 4.28 19.68 -15.07
N ILE A 149 3.87 18.90 -14.06
CA ILE A 149 2.73 18.00 -14.17
C ILE A 149 1.44 18.83 -14.19
N ARG A 150 0.79 18.85 -15.36
CA ARG A 150 -0.51 19.51 -15.56
C ARG A 150 -1.66 18.69 -14.98
N ASP A 151 -2.78 19.36 -14.73
CA ASP A 151 -3.95 18.74 -14.10
C ASP A 151 -4.56 17.61 -14.97
N GLU A 152 -4.46 17.69 -16.31
CA GLU A 152 -4.93 16.61 -17.20
C GLU A 152 -4.12 15.31 -17.03
N LYS A 153 -2.83 15.44 -16.69
CA LYS A 153 -1.97 14.28 -16.39
C LYS A 153 -2.35 13.64 -15.07
N TYR A 154 -2.66 14.44 -14.04
CA TYR A 154 -3.23 13.92 -12.80
C TYR A 154 -4.56 13.21 -13.05
N ALA A 155 -5.47 13.79 -13.83
CA ALA A 155 -6.75 13.16 -14.15
C ALA A 155 -6.56 11.80 -14.86
N THR A 156 -5.65 11.74 -15.84
CA THR A 156 -5.31 10.49 -16.54
C THR A 156 -4.72 9.46 -15.58
N GLY A 157 -3.79 9.88 -14.70
CA GLY A 157 -3.16 8.99 -13.74
C GLY A 157 -4.13 8.46 -12.67
N ILE A 158 -5.07 9.30 -12.21
CA ILE A 158 -6.15 8.89 -11.30
C ILE A 158 -7.00 7.79 -11.95
N CYS A 159 -7.48 8.01 -13.19
CA CYS A 159 -8.27 7.02 -13.90
C CYS A 159 -7.49 5.72 -14.14
N ALA A 160 -6.24 5.81 -14.59
CA ALA A 160 -5.40 4.64 -14.84
C ALA A 160 -5.15 3.83 -13.56
N THR A 161 -4.88 4.50 -12.44
CA THR A 161 -4.67 3.84 -11.14
C THR A 161 -5.96 3.15 -10.66
N ALA A 162 -7.11 3.82 -10.75
CA ALA A 162 -8.39 3.23 -10.35
C ALA A 162 -8.73 2.00 -11.21
N ILE A 163 -8.56 2.07 -12.53
CA ILE A 163 -8.79 0.94 -13.45
C ILE A 163 -7.84 -0.22 -13.12
N THR A 164 -6.57 0.05 -12.84
CA THR A 164 -5.57 -0.97 -12.49
C THR A 164 -6.00 -1.72 -11.22
N TRP A 165 -6.42 -0.99 -10.20
CA TRP A 165 -6.94 -1.58 -8.97
C TRP A 165 -8.20 -2.41 -9.20
N GLN A 166 -9.16 -1.88 -9.97
CA GLN A 166 -10.41 -2.58 -10.26
C GLN A 166 -10.16 -3.91 -10.96
N ARG A 167 -9.37 -3.89 -12.05
CA ARG A 167 -9.01 -5.08 -12.81
C ARG A 167 -8.30 -6.11 -11.93
N PHE A 168 -7.34 -5.67 -11.13
CA PHE A 168 -6.61 -6.59 -10.27
C PHE A 168 -7.52 -7.23 -9.22
N ILE A 169 -8.40 -6.47 -8.58
CA ILE A 169 -9.38 -7.00 -7.62
C ILE A 169 -10.31 -8.02 -8.30
N GLU A 170 -10.77 -7.75 -9.52
CA GLU A 170 -11.64 -8.66 -10.29
C GLU A 170 -10.93 -9.95 -10.72
N GLU A 171 -9.65 -9.87 -11.05
CA GLU A 171 -8.83 -10.99 -11.48
C GLU A 171 -8.41 -11.87 -10.29
N VAL A 172 -7.97 -11.26 -9.18
CA VAL A 172 -7.50 -12.00 -8.00
C VAL A 172 -8.59 -12.40 -7.03
N ARG A 173 -9.74 -11.72 -7.06
CA ARG A 173 -10.94 -11.98 -6.25
C ARG A 173 -10.63 -12.18 -4.76
N PRO A 174 -10.02 -11.18 -4.09
CA PRO A 174 -9.67 -11.33 -2.70
C PRO A 174 -10.96 -11.37 -1.86
N ARG A 175 -10.95 -12.09 -0.74
CA ARG A 175 -12.09 -12.05 0.20
C ARG A 175 -12.30 -10.63 0.77
N CYS A 176 -11.22 -9.90 1.05
CA CYS A 176 -11.31 -8.49 1.41
C CYS A 176 -10.22 -7.61 0.78
N VAL A 177 -10.54 -6.33 0.61
CA VAL A 177 -9.62 -5.26 0.24
C VAL A 177 -9.54 -4.27 1.39
N ILE A 178 -8.33 -3.97 1.85
CA ILE A 178 -8.07 -3.01 2.93
C ILE A 178 -6.98 -2.05 2.45
N ALA A 179 -7.35 -0.83 2.07
CA ALA A 179 -6.40 0.20 1.67
C ALA A 179 -6.60 1.48 2.49
N SER A 180 -5.51 2.20 2.75
CA SER A 180 -5.56 3.48 3.46
C SER A 180 -4.94 4.61 2.65
N GLN A 181 -5.53 5.79 2.75
CA GLN A 181 -4.99 7.04 2.21
C GLN A 181 -5.41 8.20 3.12
N TYR A 182 -4.61 8.49 4.15
CA TYR A 182 -4.83 9.63 5.07
C TYR A 182 -3.93 10.83 4.71
N PRO A 183 -4.04 11.98 5.40
CA PRO A 183 -3.10 13.09 5.21
C PRO A 183 -1.64 12.73 5.52
N SER A 184 -0.77 12.97 4.52
CA SER A 184 0.67 12.75 4.60
C SER A 184 1.39 14.02 5.06
N ARG A 185 2.02 13.94 6.23
CA ARG A 185 2.88 15.01 6.74
C ARG A 185 4.05 15.28 5.79
N THR A 186 4.63 14.23 5.22
CA THR A 186 5.78 14.34 4.30
C THR A 186 5.40 15.09 3.02
N LEU A 187 4.29 14.73 2.38
CA LEU A 187 3.82 15.44 1.18
C LEU A 187 3.43 16.89 1.49
N THR A 188 2.82 17.13 2.66
CA THR A 188 2.50 18.48 3.11
C THR A 188 3.75 19.34 3.27
N LEU A 189 4.79 18.82 3.94
CA LEU A 189 6.07 19.52 4.14
C LEU A 189 6.80 19.78 2.81
N LYS A 190 6.65 18.88 1.83
CA LYS A 190 7.20 19.03 0.48
C LYS A 190 6.37 19.96 -0.42
N GLY A 191 5.20 20.43 0.02
CA GLY A 191 4.29 21.26 -0.78
C GLY A 191 3.56 20.50 -1.89
N LEU A 192 3.51 19.16 -1.82
CA LEU A 192 2.97 18.28 -2.87
C LEU A 192 1.49 17.97 -2.65
N LYS A 193 0.67 19.01 -2.45
CA LYS A 193 -0.78 18.86 -2.20
C LYS A 193 -1.52 18.19 -3.36
N LYS A 194 -1.14 18.50 -4.61
CA LYS A 194 -1.76 17.90 -5.81
C LYS A 194 -1.60 16.37 -5.83
N ARG A 195 -0.38 15.87 -5.60
CA ARG A 195 -0.08 14.43 -5.45
C ARG A 195 -0.90 13.79 -4.34
N GLN A 196 -0.96 14.41 -3.16
CA GLN A 196 -1.76 13.86 -2.07
C GLN A 196 -3.25 13.78 -2.45
N ASN A 197 -3.79 14.83 -3.07
CA ASN A 197 -5.19 14.89 -3.45
C ASN A 197 -5.55 13.87 -4.55
N SER A 198 -4.62 13.54 -5.45
CA SER A 198 -4.86 12.50 -6.44
C SER A 198 -5.04 11.12 -5.81
N GLY A 199 -4.31 10.82 -4.72
CA GLY A 199 -4.54 9.59 -3.97
C GLY A 199 -5.94 9.50 -3.37
N TYR A 200 -6.48 10.61 -2.85
CA TYR A 200 -7.86 10.65 -2.35
C TYR A 200 -8.88 10.43 -3.45
N ALA A 201 -8.66 11.02 -4.64
CA ALA A 201 -9.57 10.86 -5.77
C ALA A 201 -9.64 9.40 -6.28
N VAL A 202 -8.52 8.67 -6.23
CA VAL A 202 -8.52 7.23 -6.53
C VAL A 202 -9.32 6.46 -5.47
N MET A 203 -9.06 6.70 -4.19
CA MET A 203 -9.79 6.04 -3.10
C MET A 203 -11.30 6.29 -3.17
N GLU A 204 -11.71 7.53 -3.48
CA GLU A 204 -13.13 7.88 -3.66
C GLU A 204 -13.76 7.13 -4.83
N ASN A 205 -13.07 7.04 -5.98
CA ASN A 205 -13.52 6.21 -7.10
C ASN A 205 -13.72 4.75 -6.69
N LEU A 206 -12.73 4.14 -6.03
CA LEU A 206 -12.83 2.75 -5.60
C LEU A 206 -13.96 2.54 -4.57
N LYS A 207 -14.14 3.46 -3.62
CA LYS A 207 -15.27 3.41 -2.68
C LYS A 207 -16.62 3.47 -3.40
N ASN A 208 -16.75 4.33 -4.40
CA ASN A 208 -17.98 4.43 -5.19
C ASN A 208 -18.24 3.15 -6.00
N THR A 209 -17.20 2.56 -6.59
CA THR A 209 -17.28 1.28 -7.31
C THR A 209 -17.74 0.14 -6.40
N TYR A 210 -17.16 0.04 -5.20
CA TYR A 210 -17.41 -1.06 -4.26
C TYR A 210 -18.41 -0.70 -3.16
N LYS A 211 -19.26 0.31 -3.36
CA LYS A 211 -20.16 0.88 -2.33
C LYS A 211 -21.02 -0.16 -1.59
N ASN A 212 -21.42 -1.23 -2.27
CA ASN A 212 -22.27 -2.29 -1.72
C ASN A 212 -21.48 -3.34 -0.90
N SER A 213 -20.15 -3.29 -0.96
CA SER A 213 -19.21 -4.19 -0.28
C SER A 213 -18.46 -3.49 0.86
N LEU A 214 -18.67 -2.18 1.04
CA LEU A 214 -17.92 -1.39 2.03
C LEU A 214 -18.30 -1.76 3.47
N ILE A 215 -17.28 -1.82 4.32
CA ILE A 215 -17.42 -1.95 5.77
C ILE A 215 -16.78 -0.72 6.42
N GLU A 216 -17.53 -0.06 7.30
CA GLU A 216 -17.03 1.11 8.02
C GLU A 216 -16.38 0.73 9.34
N HIS A 217 -15.15 1.22 9.56
CA HIS A 217 -14.43 1.10 10.82
C HIS A 217 -14.11 2.49 11.36
N ASP A 218 -14.85 2.97 12.37
CA ASP A 218 -14.53 4.23 13.04
C ASP A 218 -13.66 3.99 14.28
N HIS A 219 -12.40 4.35 14.13
CA HIS A 219 -11.36 4.26 15.16
C HIS A 219 -10.83 5.63 15.56
N LYS A 220 -11.52 6.72 15.20
CA LYS A 220 -11.04 8.10 15.38
C LYS A 220 -10.75 8.45 16.83
N ARG A 221 -11.55 7.95 17.78
CA ARG A 221 -11.31 8.14 19.22
C ARG A 221 -9.96 7.56 19.67
N SER A 222 -9.59 6.40 19.13
CA SER A 222 -8.38 5.67 19.53
C SER A 222 -7.15 6.01 18.69
N PHE A 223 -7.32 6.53 17.47
CA PHE A 223 -6.22 6.72 16.51
C PHE A 223 -6.21 8.11 15.83
N GLY A 224 -7.06 9.03 16.27
CA GLY A 224 -7.13 10.39 15.73
C GLY A 224 -7.54 10.40 14.25
N VAL A 225 -6.96 11.33 13.47
CA VAL A 225 -7.27 11.49 12.04
C VAL A 225 -7.09 10.18 11.28
N LYS A 226 -6.06 9.38 11.58
CA LYS A 226 -5.83 8.11 10.87
C LYS A 226 -6.89 7.06 11.15
N GLY A 227 -7.66 7.16 12.23
CA GLY A 227 -8.76 6.26 12.55
C GLY A 227 -10.10 6.67 11.94
N ASP A 228 -10.16 7.78 11.19
CA ASP A 228 -11.39 8.26 10.57
C ASP A 228 -11.70 7.41 9.31
N PRO A 229 -12.92 6.84 9.18
CA PRO A 229 -13.26 5.87 8.12
C PRO A 229 -13.17 6.46 6.71
N ARG A 230 -13.21 7.79 6.58
CA ARG A 230 -13.02 8.48 5.29
C ARG A 230 -11.69 8.14 4.64
N TRP A 231 -10.65 7.81 5.42
CA TRP A 231 -9.31 7.50 4.93
C TRP A 231 -9.03 6.02 4.66
N TRP A 232 -10.07 5.18 4.75
CA TRP A 232 -9.94 3.73 4.57
C TRP A 232 -10.93 3.23 3.54
N LEU A 233 -10.43 2.48 2.57
CA LEU A 233 -11.22 1.56 1.77
C LEU A 233 -11.16 0.20 2.46
N VAL A 234 -12.26 -0.22 3.07
CA VAL A 234 -12.42 -1.59 3.56
C VAL A 234 -13.63 -2.17 2.85
N ALA A 235 -13.40 -3.20 2.04
CA ALA A 235 -14.45 -3.88 1.29
C ALA A 235 -14.34 -5.40 1.50
N GLU A 236 -15.47 -6.05 1.76
CA GLU A 236 -15.57 -7.51 1.86
C GLU A 236 -16.41 -8.04 0.70
N PHE A 237 -15.90 -9.07 0.04
CA PHE A 237 -16.54 -9.73 -1.09
C PHE A 237 -17.04 -11.09 -0.60
N GLN A 238 -18.33 -11.36 -0.81
CA GLN A 238 -18.88 -12.68 -0.51
C GLN A 238 -18.15 -13.73 -1.37
N GLU A 239 -17.84 -14.88 -0.77
CA GLU A 239 -17.33 -16.01 -1.53
C GLU A 239 -18.31 -16.32 -2.67
N HIS A 240 -17.84 -16.26 -3.92
CA HIS A 240 -18.61 -16.86 -5.00
C HIS A 240 -18.69 -18.36 -4.70
N PRO A 241 -19.89 -18.95 -4.58
CA PRO A 241 -20.07 -20.33 -4.10
C PRO A 241 -19.70 -21.40 -5.14
N TYR A 242 -18.71 -21.15 -6.00
CA TYR A 242 -18.34 -22.06 -7.08
C TYR A 242 -16.82 -22.22 -7.18
N TYR A 243 -16.32 -23.21 -6.45
CA TYR A 243 -15.30 -24.14 -6.92
C TYR A 243 -15.89 -25.55 -6.90
#